data_AF-A0A061BLU5-F1
#
_entry.id   AF-A0A061BLU5-F1
#
_cell.length_a   1.000
_cell.length_b   1.000
_cell.length_c   1.000
_cell.angle_alpha   90.00
_cell.angle_beta   90.00
_cell.angle_gamma   90.00
#
_symmetry.space_group_name_H-M   'P 1'
#
loop_
_entity.id
_entity.type
_entity.pdbx_description
1 polymer ?
#
loop_
_entity_poly.entity_id
_entity_poly.type
_entity_poly.pdbx_seq_one_letter_code
_entity_poly.pdbx_strand_id
1 'polypeptide(L)'
;MAFQTMGECMVCGKETKNRCSACAKAGLDLFFCSPEHQKLVWFGHKLVCGQNAFPLVLPLLSADELDVALRDLDKPMLDAFDGGTDVKVSALSSAKLCTGKSREEIVADMRYASTTASPHAPVRARSTQVTLLLARLACPVGYTRSPRDDLLSSWARHQTRLINDELLPIFMTDASVEQTVLAHRFFCMLALPQTEAARSLKDKTVEDDIASLCRDSVIRFARAHFGPAALEGHLTKPTASGAK
;
A
#
# COMPACT_ATOMS: atom_id res chain seq x y z
N MET A 1 10.61 18.26 30.51
CA MET A 1 9.95 16.94 30.38
C MET A 1 9.27 16.91 29.02
N ALA A 2 9.65 16.00 28.12
CA ALA A 2 8.95 15.85 26.84
C ALA A 2 7.58 15.22 27.10
N PHE A 3 6.50 15.87 26.68
CA PHE A 3 5.18 15.25 26.59
C PHE A 3 5.31 14.02 25.69
N GLN A 4 5.08 12.82 26.25
CA GLN A 4 5.03 11.61 25.43
C GLN A 4 3.75 11.64 24.62
N THR A 5 3.89 11.68 23.29
CA THR A 5 2.77 11.58 22.36
C THR A 5 2.09 10.22 22.53
N MET A 6 0.77 10.23 22.72
CA MET A 6 -0.06 9.03 22.74
C MET A 6 -0.70 8.87 21.36
N GLY A 7 -0.95 7.63 20.97
CA GLY A 7 -1.61 7.32 19.71
C GLY A 7 -2.22 5.93 19.70
N GLU A 8 -3.01 5.65 18.66
CA GLU A 8 -3.67 4.37 18.50
C GLU A 8 -2.75 3.31 17.87
N CYS A 9 -2.77 2.10 18.43
CA CYS A 9 -2.11 0.96 17.82
C CYS A 9 -2.61 0.72 16.39
N MET A 10 -1.70 0.58 15.42
CA MET A 10 -2.04 0.34 14.02
C MET A 10 -2.78 -0.99 13.76
N VAL A 11 -2.77 -1.91 14.73
CA VAL A 11 -3.42 -3.23 14.60
C VAL A 11 -4.78 -3.26 15.29
N CYS A 12 -4.89 -2.87 16.55
CA CYS A 12 -6.14 -3.00 17.31
C CYS A 12 -6.82 -1.68 17.66
N GLY A 13 -6.19 -0.54 17.35
CA GLY A 13 -6.70 0.78 17.71
C GLY A 13 -6.66 1.11 19.19
N LYS A 14 -6.06 0.27 20.06
CA LYS A 14 -5.89 0.59 21.49
C LYS A 14 -4.87 1.72 21.66
N GLU A 15 -5.18 2.66 22.54
CA GLU A 15 -4.29 3.76 22.88
C GLU A 15 -2.97 3.25 23.52
N THR A 16 -1.85 3.84 23.13
CA THR A 16 -0.52 3.47 23.63
C THR A 16 0.48 4.62 23.48
N LYS A 17 1.59 4.51 24.22
CA LYS A 17 2.78 5.37 24.12
C LYS A 17 3.92 4.68 23.36
N ASN A 18 3.77 3.40 23.06
CA ASN A 18 4.77 2.59 22.39
C ASN A 18 4.74 2.89 20.90
N ARG A 19 5.84 3.45 20.38
CA ARG A 19 6.00 3.80 18.96
C ARG A 19 7.21 3.13 18.33
N CYS A 20 7.17 2.96 17.02
CA CYS A 20 8.30 2.44 16.24
C CYS A 20 9.46 3.45 16.28
N SER A 21 10.57 3.07 16.92
CA SER A 21 11.73 3.95 17.10
C SER A 21 12.38 4.37 15.78
N ALA A 22 12.31 3.53 14.75
CA ALA A 22 12.86 3.83 13.43
C ALA A 22 12.01 4.90 12.70
N CYS A 23 10.68 4.78 12.74
CA CYS A 23 9.79 5.77 12.12
C CYS A 23 9.80 7.10 12.87
N ALA A 24 9.90 7.07 14.20
CA ALA A 24 10.02 8.28 15.00
C ALA A 24 11.26 9.11 14.60
N LYS A 25 12.38 8.46 14.28
CA LYS A 25 13.59 9.13 13.76
C LYS A 25 13.39 9.76 12.37
N ALA A 26 12.42 9.26 11.59
CA ALA A 26 12.03 9.84 10.31
C ALA A 26 10.92 10.89 10.45
N GLY A 27 10.57 11.29 11.68
CA GLY A 27 9.54 12.31 11.94
C GLY A 27 8.11 11.78 11.90
N LEU A 28 7.90 10.46 11.98
CA LEU A 28 6.58 9.84 11.93
C LEU A 28 6.32 8.95 13.15
N ASP A 29 5.30 9.28 13.93
CA ASP A 29 4.89 8.51 15.10
C ASP A 29 3.88 7.41 14.73
N LEU A 30 4.38 6.18 14.60
CA LEU A 30 3.57 4.99 14.36
C LEU A 30 3.53 4.10 15.60
N PHE A 31 2.33 3.76 16.07
CA PHE A 31 2.12 3.18 17.40
C PHE A 31 1.76 1.68 17.35
N PHE A 32 2.27 0.94 18.34
CA PHE A 32 1.99 -0.49 18.55
C PHE A 32 1.82 -0.77 20.04
N CYS A 33 0.68 -1.28 20.48
CA CYS A 33 0.46 -1.46 21.92
C CYS A 33 1.35 -2.55 22.54
N SER A 34 1.88 -3.48 21.73
CA SER A 34 2.85 -4.49 22.15
C SER A 34 3.81 -4.89 21.01
N PRO A 35 4.97 -5.49 21.34
CA PRO A 35 5.88 -6.08 20.34
C PRO A 35 5.20 -7.16 19.48
N GLU A 36 4.21 -7.87 20.00
CA GLU A 36 3.46 -8.91 19.29
C GLU A 36 2.66 -8.29 18.14
N HIS A 37 1.98 -7.16 18.38
CA HIS A 37 1.27 -6.43 17.32
C HIS A 37 2.23 -5.87 16.27
N GLN A 38 3.42 -5.42 16.67
CA GLN A 38 4.42 -5.02 15.70
C GLN A 38 4.91 -6.20 14.86
N LYS A 39 5.18 -7.37 15.48
CA LYS A 39 5.61 -8.59 14.80
C LYS A 39 4.57 -9.09 13.80
N LEU A 40 3.27 -9.02 14.14
CA LEU A 40 2.17 -9.42 13.25
C LEU A 40 2.22 -8.71 11.91
N VAL A 41 2.45 -7.39 11.91
CA VAL A 41 2.45 -6.60 10.67
C VAL A 41 3.85 -6.24 10.18
N TRP A 42 4.90 -6.77 10.84
CA TRP A 42 6.29 -6.44 10.54
C TRP A 42 6.65 -6.73 9.09
N PHE A 43 6.07 -7.78 8.50
CA PHE A 43 6.30 -8.14 7.11
C PHE A 43 5.99 -7.00 6.13
N GLY A 44 4.86 -6.31 6.30
CA GLY A 44 4.51 -5.15 5.49
C GLY A 44 5.19 -3.88 5.99
N HIS A 45 5.17 -3.64 7.30
CA HIS A 45 5.73 -2.43 7.89
C HIS A 45 7.21 -2.24 7.56
N LYS A 46 8.02 -3.30 7.57
CA LYS A 46 9.47 -3.23 7.29
C LYS A 46 9.79 -2.70 5.89
N LEU A 47 8.89 -2.84 4.92
CA LEU A 47 9.10 -2.39 3.53
C LEU A 47 9.17 -0.86 3.43
N VAL A 48 8.47 -0.17 4.33
CA VAL A 48 8.35 1.29 4.37
C VAL A 48 8.79 1.84 5.74
N CYS A 49 9.50 1.06 6.56
CA CYS A 49 9.92 1.49 7.90
C CYS A 49 11.14 2.43 7.86
N GLY A 50 11.40 3.12 8.97
CA GLY A 50 12.61 3.91 9.17
C GLY A 50 12.66 5.12 8.24
N GLN A 51 13.79 5.33 7.56
CA GLN A 51 13.95 6.48 6.67
C GLN A 51 12.96 6.47 5.49
N ASN A 52 12.35 5.33 5.18
CA ASN A 52 11.34 5.20 4.13
C ASN A 52 9.91 5.41 4.63
N ALA A 53 9.75 5.75 5.93
CA ALA A 53 8.44 5.91 6.53
C ALA A 53 7.82 7.27 6.24
N PHE A 54 8.64 8.33 6.23
CA PHE A 54 8.20 9.68 5.92
C PHE A 54 9.35 10.49 5.28
N PRO A 55 9.22 10.91 4.01
CA PRO A 55 8.17 10.50 3.07
C PRO A 55 8.08 8.98 2.88
N LEU A 56 6.89 8.46 2.55
CA LEU A 56 6.71 7.04 2.27
C LEU A 56 7.39 6.70 0.94
N VAL A 57 8.32 5.75 0.98
CA VAL A 57 9.15 5.37 -0.17
C VAL A 57 9.04 3.88 -0.42
N LEU A 58 8.59 3.51 -1.61
CA LEU A 58 8.49 2.14 -2.07
C LEU A 58 9.86 1.60 -2.51
N PRO A 59 10.14 0.30 -2.28
CA PRO A 59 11.37 -0.33 -2.71
C PRO A 59 11.40 -0.54 -4.24
N LEU A 60 12.61 -0.73 -4.81
CA LEU A 60 12.81 -1.10 -6.22
C LEU A 60 12.07 -2.39 -6.58
N LEU A 61 11.82 -2.57 -7.88
CA LEU A 61 11.24 -3.81 -8.41
C LEU A 61 12.23 -4.96 -8.25
N SER A 62 11.75 -6.09 -7.73
CA SER A 62 12.46 -7.36 -7.86
C SER A 62 12.56 -7.77 -9.34
N ALA A 63 13.42 -8.73 -9.67
CA ALA A 63 13.49 -9.28 -11.01
C ALA A 63 12.14 -9.90 -11.43
N ASP A 64 11.49 -10.63 -10.51
CA ASP A 64 10.17 -11.23 -10.73
C ASP A 64 9.08 -10.18 -10.94
N GLU A 65 9.04 -9.11 -10.11
CA GLU A 65 8.12 -7.98 -10.29
C GLU A 65 8.28 -7.36 -11.67
N LEU A 66 9.53 -7.12 -12.09
CA LEU A 66 9.84 -6.52 -13.38
C LEU A 66 9.35 -7.41 -14.53
N ASP A 67 9.67 -8.70 -14.51
CA ASP A 67 9.30 -9.62 -15.58
C ASP A 67 7.78 -9.75 -15.72
N VAL A 68 7.07 -9.80 -14.59
CA VAL A 68 5.60 -9.81 -14.55
C VAL A 68 5.03 -8.50 -15.08
N ALA A 69 5.52 -7.36 -14.57
CA ALA A 69 5.03 -6.05 -14.97
C ALA A 69 5.21 -5.82 -16.46
N LEU A 70 6.35 -6.20 -17.04
CA LEU A 70 6.62 -6.04 -18.48
C LEU A 70 5.74 -6.95 -19.34
N ARG A 71 5.50 -8.19 -18.90
CA ARG A 71 4.64 -9.15 -19.61
C ARG A 71 3.17 -8.70 -19.62
N ASP A 72 2.72 -8.14 -18.50
CA ASP A 72 1.30 -7.85 -18.26
C ASP A 72 0.97 -6.35 -18.44
N LEU A 73 1.95 -5.52 -18.83
CA LEU A 73 1.85 -4.07 -18.98
C LEU A 73 0.63 -3.60 -19.80
N ASP A 74 0.34 -4.34 -20.86
CA ASP A 74 -0.72 -4.05 -21.83
C ASP A 74 -2.08 -4.66 -21.43
N LYS A 75 -2.15 -5.48 -20.39
CA LYS A 75 -3.39 -6.17 -19.99
C LYS A 75 -4.36 -5.23 -19.29
N PRO A 76 -5.66 -5.26 -19.62
CA PRO A 76 -6.67 -4.40 -19.00
C PRO A 76 -7.07 -4.95 -17.62
N MET A 77 -6.31 -4.58 -16.59
CA MET A 77 -6.42 -5.14 -15.23
C MET A 77 -6.93 -4.16 -14.17
N LEU A 78 -7.00 -2.87 -14.52
CA LEU A 78 -7.36 -1.79 -13.60
C LEU A 78 -8.79 -1.34 -13.85
N ASP A 79 -9.53 -1.12 -12.76
CA ASP A 79 -10.86 -0.50 -12.82
C ASP A 79 -10.70 0.99 -13.10
N ALA A 80 -11.36 1.49 -14.13
CA ALA A 80 -11.51 2.91 -14.38
C ALA A 80 -13.00 3.22 -14.61
N PHE A 81 -13.41 4.41 -14.16
CA PHE A 81 -14.77 4.89 -14.34
C PHE A 81 -14.81 5.82 -15.55
N ASP A 82 -15.54 5.43 -16.61
CA ASP A 82 -15.74 6.24 -17.80
C ASP A 82 -17.23 6.52 -18.01
N GLY A 83 -17.66 7.74 -17.69
CA GLY A 83 -18.99 8.24 -18.04
C GLY A 83 -20.19 7.39 -17.61
N GLY A 84 -20.06 6.60 -16.52
CA GLY A 84 -21.10 5.69 -16.04
C GLY A 84 -20.89 4.20 -16.35
N THR A 85 -19.80 3.83 -17.02
CA THR A 85 -19.44 2.42 -17.26
C THR A 85 -18.09 2.08 -16.62
N ASP A 86 -18.03 0.96 -15.90
CA ASP A 86 -16.76 0.40 -15.43
C ASP A 86 -16.00 -0.19 -16.62
N VAL A 87 -14.89 0.47 -16.99
CA VAL A 87 -14.00 0.00 -18.06
C VAL A 87 -12.70 -0.51 -17.45
N LYS A 88 -12.15 -1.56 -18.07
CA LYS A 88 -10.84 -2.08 -17.68
C LYS A 88 -9.76 -1.38 -18.49
N VAL A 89 -8.80 -0.75 -17.81
CA VAL A 89 -7.64 -0.11 -18.45
C VAL A 89 -6.34 -0.84 -18.11
N SER A 90 -5.36 -0.73 -18.99
CA SER A 90 -4.03 -1.31 -18.76
C SER A 90 -3.13 -0.35 -18.00
N ALA A 91 -2.12 -0.89 -17.32
CA ALA A 91 -1.09 -0.09 -16.67
C ALA A 91 -0.34 0.78 -17.68
N LEU A 92 -0.19 0.33 -18.94
CA LEU A 92 0.36 1.16 -20.01
C LEU A 92 -0.49 2.40 -20.29
N SER A 93 -1.81 2.25 -20.40
CA SER A 93 -2.72 3.37 -20.67
C SER A 93 -2.69 4.38 -19.52
N SER A 94 -2.71 3.91 -18.27
CA SER A 94 -2.55 4.76 -17.10
C SER A 94 -1.18 5.46 -17.08
N ALA A 95 -0.10 4.74 -17.37
CA ALA A 95 1.25 5.31 -17.43
C ALA A 95 1.38 6.39 -18.50
N LYS A 96 0.81 6.17 -19.70
CA LYS A 96 0.77 7.16 -20.78
C LYS A 96 0.00 8.41 -20.35
N LEU A 97 -1.15 8.25 -19.71
CA LEU A 97 -1.95 9.38 -19.21
C LEU A 97 -1.18 10.18 -18.16
N CYS A 98 -0.51 9.51 -17.22
CA CYS A 98 0.19 10.16 -16.12
C CYS A 98 1.53 10.79 -16.51
N THR A 99 2.21 10.27 -17.53
CA THR A 99 3.61 10.64 -17.84
C THR A 99 3.81 11.22 -19.24
N GLY A 100 2.88 11.01 -20.16
CA GLY A 100 3.02 11.37 -21.57
C GLY A 100 4.04 10.53 -22.36
N LYS A 101 4.64 9.51 -21.73
CA LYS A 101 5.74 8.72 -22.31
C LYS A 101 5.28 7.62 -23.27
N SER A 102 6.15 7.25 -24.20
CA SER A 102 5.98 6.08 -25.06
C SER A 102 6.08 4.77 -24.27
N ARG A 103 5.66 3.66 -24.89
CA ARG A 103 5.79 2.33 -24.28
C ARG A 103 7.25 1.99 -24.01
N GLU A 104 8.13 2.31 -24.94
CA GLU A 104 9.57 2.03 -24.86
C GLU A 104 10.21 2.80 -23.71
N GLU A 105 9.84 4.07 -23.54
CA GLU A 105 10.28 4.91 -22.43
C GLU A 105 9.79 4.37 -21.08
N ILE A 106 8.52 3.96 -21.01
CA ILE A 106 7.94 3.36 -19.79
C ILE A 106 8.66 2.05 -19.44
N VAL A 107 8.92 1.19 -20.43
CA VAL A 107 9.67 -0.06 -20.24
C VAL A 107 11.10 0.23 -19.77
N ALA A 108 11.76 1.23 -20.35
CA ALA A 108 13.11 1.64 -19.94
C ALA A 108 13.13 2.14 -18.49
N ASP A 109 12.16 2.97 -18.11
CA ASP A 109 12.00 3.43 -16.73
C ASP A 109 11.80 2.26 -15.76
N MET A 110 10.93 1.30 -16.09
CA MET A 110 10.69 0.12 -15.24
C MET A 110 11.97 -0.70 -15.04
N ARG A 111 12.74 -0.90 -16.11
CA ARG A 111 14.04 -1.60 -16.04
C ARG A 111 15.04 -0.81 -15.19
N TYR A 112 15.06 0.51 -15.29
CA TYR A 112 15.94 1.35 -14.48
C TYR A 112 15.55 1.33 -12.99
N ALA A 113 14.25 1.26 -12.69
CA ALA A 113 13.69 1.18 -11.34
C ALA A 113 13.70 -0.23 -10.72
N SER A 114 14.54 -1.15 -11.22
CA SER A 114 14.67 -2.51 -10.70
C SER A 114 15.96 -2.73 -9.91
N THR A 115 15.98 -3.79 -9.11
CA THR A 115 17.19 -4.28 -8.43
C THR A 115 18.21 -4.91 -9.40
N THR A 116 17.85 -5.11 -10.66
CA THR A 116 18.76 -5.65 -11.70
C THR A 116 19.48 -4.55 -12.47
N ALA A 117 19.08 -3.29 -12.32
CA ALA A 117 19.74 -2.14 -12.93
C ALA A 117 21.12 -1.87 -12.31
N SER A 118 22.07 -1.44 -13.14
CA SER A 118 23.37 -0.92 -12.71
C SER A 118 23.71 0.37 -13.49
N PRO A 119 23.83 1.53 -12.82
CA PRO A 119 23.58 1.75 -11.39
C PRO A 119 22.09 1.62 -11.03
N HIS A 120 21.79 1.40 -9.76
CA HIS A 120 20.41 1.43 -9.27
C HIS A 120 19.81 2.84 -9.37
N ALA A 121 18.53 2.92 -9.72
CA ALA A 121 17.81 4.18 -9.70
C ALA A 121 17.80 4.81 -8.29
N PRO A 122 17.86 6.14 -8.19
CA PRO A 122 17.68 6.85 -6.93
C PRO A 122 16.25 6.63 -6.42
N VAL A 123 16.06 5.68 -5.52
CA VAL A 123 14.74 5.26 -5.00
C VAL A 123 13.85 6.42 -4.55
N ARG A 124 14.42 7.49 -3.99
CA ARG A 124 13.66 8.65 -3.50
C ARG A 124 13.26 9.64 -4.61
N ALA A 125 13.75 9.47 -5.83
CA ALA A 125 13.35 10.32 -6.94
C ALA A 125 11.87 10.12 -7.25
N ARG A 126 11.17 11.23 -7.48
CA ARG A 126 9.73 11.25 -7.75
C ARG A 126 9.36 10.41 -8.96
N SER A 127 10.16 10.50 -10.04
CA SER A 127 10.00 9.68 -11.24
C SER A 127 10.10 8.19 -10.93
N THR A 128 11.11 7.78 -10.16
CA THR A 128 11.28 6.38 -9.75
C THR A 128 10.07 5.89 -8.95
N GLN A 129 9.57 6.64 -7.98
CA GLN A 129 8.39 6.24 -7.20
C GLN A 129 7.12 6.09 -8.06
N VAL A 130 6.91 6.97 -9.04
CA VAL A 130 5.81 6.82 -10.01
C VAL A 130 5.97 5.57 -10.86
N THR A 131 7.16 5.33 -11.40
CA THR A 131 7.45 4.12 -12.18
C THR A 131 7.18 2.85 -11.37
N LEU A 132 7.58 2.83 -10.10
CA LEU A 132 7.35 1.70 -9.19
C LEU A 132 5.85 1.44 -8.96
N LEU A 133 5.06 2.50 -8.77
CA LEU A 133 3.61 2.39 -8.62
C LEU A 133 2.97 1.81 -9.91
N LEU A 134 3.30 2.40 -11.07
CA LEU A 134 2.75 2.00 -12.37
C LEU A 134 3.13 0.56 -12.75
N ALA A 135 4.37 0.15 -12.48
CA ALA A 135 4.80 -1.24 -12.70
C ALA A 135 3.97 -2.22 -11.87
N ARG A 136 3.71 -1.89 -10.60
CA ARG A 136 2.95 -2.76 -9.69
C ARG A 136 1.46 -2.84 -10.01
N LEU A 137 0.91 -1.84 -10.71
CA LEU A 137 -0.44 -1.89 -11.27
C LEU A 137 -0.55 -2.90 -12.42
N ALA A 138 0.54 -3.17 -13.14
CA ALA A 138 0.59 -4.21 -14.17
C ALA A 138 0.63 -5.64 -13.59
N CYS A 139 0.98 -5.80 -12.31
CA CYS A 139 1.05 -7.09 -11.67
C CYS A 139 -0.35 -7.59 -11.20
N PRO A 140 -0.67 -8.88 -11.39
CA PRO A 140 -1.88 -9.48 -10.82
C PRO A 140 -1.83 -9.51 -9.29
N VAL A 141 -3.02 -9.42 -8.65
CA VAL A 141 -3.16 -9.63 -7.20
C VAL A 141 -3.11 -11.13 -6.91
N GLY A 142 -2.40 -11.53 -5.85
CA GLY A 142 -2.30 -12.93 -5.44
C GLY A 142 -1.41 -13.76 -6.37
N TYR A 143 -0.43 -13.11 -6.99
CA TYR A 143 0.66 -13.76 -7.69
C TYR A 143 1.60 -14.44 -6.68
N THR A 144 1.29 -15.69 -6.36
CA THR A 144 1.89 -16.53 -5.30
C THR A 144 3.41 -16.78 -5.38
N ARG A 145 4.15 -16.11 -6.28
CA ARG A 145 5.62 -16.23 -6.34
C ARG A 145 6.31 -15.51 -5.19
N SER A 146 5.74 -14.43 -4.66
CA SER A 146 6.37 -13.63 -3.61
C SER A 146 5.33 -12.87 -2.78
N PRO A 147 5.19 -13.17 -1.46
CA PRO A 147 4.32 -12.42 -0.55
C PRO A 147 4.61 -10.91 -0.52
N ARG A 148 5.86 -10.52 -0.80
CA ARG A 148 6.27 -9.11 -0.81
C ARG A 148 5.64 -8.41 -2.00
N ASP A 149 5.70 -9.07 -3.15
CA ASP A 149 5.27 -8.49 -4.42
C ASP A 149 3.75 -8.43 -4.46
N ASP A 150 3.07 -9.46 -3.91
CA ASP A 150 1.63 -9.45 -3.68
C ASP A 150 1.16 -8.28 -2.81
N LEU A 151 1.87 -8.04 -1.70
CA LEU A 151 1.56 -6.93 -0.81
C LEU A 151 1.75 -5.59 -1.52
N LEU A 152 2.86 -5.40 -2.24
CA LEU A 152 3.18 -4.15 -2.93
C LEU A 152 2.24 -3.87 -4.12
N SER A 153 1.83 -4.89 -4.87
CA SER A 153 0.83 -4.77 -5.93
C SER A 153 -0.58 -4.54 -5.39
N SER A 154 -0.92 -5.14 -4.25
CA SER A 154 -2.17 -4.84 -3.54
C SER A 154 -2.18 -3.39 -3.04
N TRP A 155 -1.07 -2.94 -2.44
CA TRP A 155 -0.90 -1.54 -2.03
C TRP A 155 -1.07 -0.58 -3.21
N ALA A 156 -0.41 -0.85 -4.35
CA ALA A 156 -0.51 0.00 -5.53
C ALA A 156 -1.96 0.24 -5.99
N ARG A 157 -2.77 -0.82 -6.01
CA ARG A 157 -4.20 -0.74 -6.38
C ARG A 157 -5.03 0.05 -5.36
N HIS A 158 -4.80 -0.20 -4.07
CA HIS A 158 -5.45 0.58 -3.02
C HIS A 158 -5.05 2.05 -3.09
N GLN A 159 -3.78 2.35 -3.31
CA GLN A 159 -3.30 3.72 -3.44
C GLN A 159 -3.99 4.45 -4.61
N THR A 160 -4.13 3.83 -5.79
CA THR A 160 -4.86 4.45 -6.91
C THR A 160 -6.32 4.77 -6.55
N ARG A 161 -7.01 3.87 -5.85
CA ARG A 161 -8.37 4.13 -5.38
C ARG A 161 -8.42 5.26 -4.35
N LEU A 162 -7.50 5.27 -3.37
CA LEU A 162 -7.40 6.33 -2.37
C LEU A 162 -7.05 7.69 -2.98
N ILE A 163 -6.30 7.72 -4.10
CA ILE A 163 -6.04 8.94 -4.86
C ILE A 163 -7.33 9.45 -5.53
N ASN A 164 -8.11 8.54 -6.14
CA ASN A 164 -9.38 8.91 -6.76
C ASN A 164 -10.41 9.42 -5.73
N ASP A 165 -10.34 8.89 -4.50
CA ASP A 165 -11.17 9.33 -3.36
C ASP A 165 -10.60 10.59 -2.67
N GLU A 166 -9.55 11.21 -3.22
CA GLU A 166 -8.85 12.39 -2.67
C GLU A 166 -8.25 12.20 -1.26
N LEU A 167 -8.11 10.95 -0.80
CA LEU A 167 -7.55 10.61 0.51
C LEU A 167 -6.02 10.61 0.52
N LEU A 168 -5.39 10.31 -0.61
CA LEU A 168 -3.93 10.33 -0.77
C LEU A 168 -3.51 11.17 -1.98
N PRO A 169 -2.34 11.83 -1.94
CA PRO A 169 -1.80 12.47 -3.13
C PRO A 169 -1.27 11.43 -4.12
N ILE A 170 -1.17 11.84 -5.40
CA ILE A 170 -0.51 11.04 -6.45
C ILE A 170 0.94 10.71 -6.04
N PHE A 171 1.62 11.67 -5.43
CA PHE A 171 3.00 11.52 -4.98
C PHE A 171 3.05 11.52 -3.46
N MET A 172 3.46 10.40 -2.87
CA MET A 172 3.59 10.27 -1.42
C MET A 172 4.67 11.18 -0.80
N THR A 173 5.52 11.81 -1.61
CA THR A 173 6.43 12.87 -1.16
C THR A 173 5.69 14.12 -0.69
N ASP A 174 4.47 14.32 -1.16
CA ASP A 174 3.65 15.50 -0.85
C ASP A 174 2.59 15.18 0.21
N ALA A 175 2.56 13.93 0.69
CA ALA A 175 1.57 13.47 1.66
C ALA A 175 1.76 14.18 3.00
N SER A 176 0.64 14.57 3.61
CA SER A 176 0.63 15.00 5.00
C SER A 176 1.06 13.87 5.94
N VAL A 177 1.29 14.21 7.21
CA VAL A 177 1.55 13.21 8.25
C VAL A 177 0.38 12.23 8.35
N GLU A 178 -0.86 12.72 8.37
CA GLU A 178 -2.08 11.91 8.46
C GLU A 178 -2.24 10.99 7.26
N GLN A 179 -1.99 11.49 6.04
CA GLN A 179 -2.04 10.69 4.81
C GLN A 179 -0.97 9.60 4.81
N THR A 180 0.22 9.91 5.30
CA THR A 180 1.29 8.93 5.47
C THR A 180 0.89 7.88 6.52
N VAL A 181 0.34 8.27 7.66
CA VAL A 181 -0.16 7.33 8.67
C VAL A 181 -1.26 6.43 8.10
N LEU A 182 -2.19 6.97 7.31
CA LEU A 182 -3.21 6.18 6.61
C LEU A 182 -2.55 5.13 5.71
N ALA A 183 -1.57 5.52 4.90
CA ALA A 183 -0.83 4.61 4.04
C ALA A 183 -0.15 3.47 4.84
N HIS A 184 0.52 3.79 5.95
CA HIS A 184 1.13 2.77 6.83
C HIS A 184 0.10 1.81 7.44
N ARG A 185 -1.09 2.31 7.80
CA ARG A 185 -2.19 1.47 8.30
C ARG A 185 -2.67 0.48 7.22
N PHE A 186 -2.75 0.91 5.96
CA PHE A 186 -3.03 0.02 4.84
C PHE A 186 -1.92 -1.03 4.64
N PHE A 187 -0.64 -0.66 4.70
CA PHE A 187 0.47 -1.62 4.66
C PHE A 187 0.35 -2.68 5.77
N CYS A 188 -0.05 -2.26 6.98
CA CYS A 188 -0.25 -3.18 8.10
C CYS A 188 -1.42 -4.13 7.86
N MET A 189 -2.56 -3.60 7.41
CA MET A 189 -3.75 -4.39 7.09
C MET A 189 -3.49 -5.40 5.97
N LEU A 190 -2.81 -4.99 4.89
CA LEU A 190 -2.47 -5.85 3.75
C LEU A 190 -1.43 -6.92 4.08
N ALA A 191 -0.66 -6.75 5.16
CA ALA A 191 0.32 -7.74 5.60
C ALA A 191 -0.31 -8.92 6.35
N LEU A 192 -1.50 -8.74 6.94
CA LEU A 192 -2.11 -9.75 7.82
C LEU A 192 -2.41 -11.09 7.14
N PRO A 193 -2.98 -11.15 5.92
CA PRO A 193 -3.23 -12.43 5.25
C PRO A 193 -1.96 -13.26 5.01
N GLN A 194 -0.81 -12.60 4.86
CA GLN A 194 0.48 -13.26 4.66
C GLN A 194 1.02 -13.89 5.96
N THR A 195 0.58 -13.40 7.12
CA THR A 195 0.92 -13.99 8.42
C THR A 195 -0.01 -15.13 8.84
N GLU A 196 -1.26 -15.11 8.40
CA GLU A 196 -2.24 -16.19 8.61
C GLU A 196 -1.87 -17.44 7.80
N ALA A 197 -1.44 -17.27 6.53
CA ALA A 197 -0.99 -18.37 5.68
C ALA A 197 0.24 -19.14 6.23
N ALA A 198 1.01 -18.52 7.14
CA ALA A 198 2.19 -19.11 7.77
C ALA A 198 1.91 -19.80 9.12
N ARG A 199 0.66 -19.79 9.62
CA ARG A 199 0.28 -20.30 10.95
C ARG A 199 -0.68 -21.50 10.87
N SER A 200 -0.67 -22.28 11.95
CA SER A 200 -1.41 -23.56 12.04
C SER A 200 -2.92 -23.34 12.13
N LEU A 201 -3.71 -24.19 11.45
CA LEU A 201 -5.18 -24.18 11.37
C LEU A 201 -5.93 -24.20 12.73
N LYS A 202 -5.24 -24.35 13.87
CA LYS A 202 -5.83 -24.45 15.20
C LYS A 202 -6.12 -23.10 15.89
N ASP A 203 -5.62 -21.97 15.35
CA ASP A 203 -5.78 -20.62 15.95
C ASP A 203 -6.84 -19.72 15.27
N LYS A 204 -7.63 -20.27 14.33
CA LYS A 204 -8.53 -19.51 13.44
C LYS A 204 -9.48 -18.52 14.12
N THR A 205 -9.99 -18.81 15.32
CA THR A 205 -10.96 -17.93 15.99
C THR A 205 -10.34 -16.62 16.49
N VAL A 206 -9.02 -16.54 16.68
CA VAL A 206 -8.31 -15.30 17.06
C VAL A 206 -7.92 -14.49 15.81
N GLU A 207 -7.88 -15.12 14.63
CA GLU A 207 -7.41 -14.51 13.37
C GLU A 207 -8.49 -13.67 12.69
N ASP A 208 -9.73 -14.16 12.62
CA ASP A 208 -10.89 -13.39 12.11
C ASP A 208 -11.07 -12.07 12.90
N ASP A 209 -10.72 -12.07 14.18
CA ASP A 209 -10.74 -10.87 15.04
C ASP A 209 -9.64 -9.87 14.68
N ILE A 210 -8.40 -10.30 14.39
CA ILE A 210 -7.27 -9.37 14.14
C ILE A 210 -7.43 -8.64 12.81
N ALA A 211 -7.81 -9.35 11.75
CA ALA A 211 -8.06 -8.73 10.45
C ALA A 211 -9.22 -7.72 10.53
N SER A 212 -10.28 -8.04 11.26
CA SER A 212 -11.38 -7.10 11.53
C SER A 212 -10.88 -5.89 12.33
N LEU A 213 -10.16 -6.11 13.43
CA LEU A 213 -9.62 -5.05 14.27
C LEU A 213 -8.70 -4.09 13.51
N CYS A 214 -7.85 -4.61 12.63
CA CYS A 214 -6.95 -3.77 11.83
C CYS A 214 -7.72 -2.95 10.79
N ARG A 215 -8.70 -3.56 10.12
CA ARG A 215 -9.61 -2.87 9.22
C ARG A 215 -10.39 -1.77 9.95
N ASP A 216 -10.96 -2.07 11.10
CA ASP A 216 -11.71 -1.11 11.92
C ASP A 216 -10.81 0.02 12.40
N SER A 217 -9.55 -0.27 12.70
CA SER A 217 -8.56 0.75 13.05
C SER A 217 -8.23 1.67 11.87
N VAL A 218 -8.13 1.14 10.64
CA VAL A 218 -7.97 1.95 9.42
C VAL A 218 -9.20 2.83 9.20
N ILE A 219 -10.41 2.28 9.27
CA ILE A 219 -11.68 3.00 9.06
C ILE A 219 -11.84 4.12 10.10
N ARG A 220 -11.60 3.82 11.38
CA ARG A 220 -11.71 4.80 12.46
C ARG A 220 -10.74 5.96 12.27
N PHE A 221 -9.49 5.66 11.95
CA PHE A 221 -8.49 6.68 11.66
C PHE A 221 -8.91 7.53 10.46
N ALA A 222 -9.33 6.89 9.37
CA ALA A 222 -9.74 7.61 8.16
C ALA A 222 -10.91 8.55 8.45
N ARG A 223 -11.92 8.10 9.19
CA ARG A 223 -13.07 8.92 9.57
C ARG A 223 -12.71 10.10 10.47
N ALA A 224 -11.79 9.89 11.41
CA ALA A 224 -11.36 10.93 12.34
C ALA A 224 -10.57 12.06 11.65
N HIS A 225 -9.81 11.75 10.59
CA HIS A 225 -8.90 12.70 9.95
C HIS A 225 -9.37 13.23 8.59
N PHE A 226 -10.20 12.47 7.87
CA PHE A 226 -10.65 12.82 6.51
C PHE A 226 -12.17 12.91 6.38
N GLY A 227 -12.91 12.74 7.48
CA GLY A 227 -14.35 12.91 7.54
C GLY A 227 -15.16 11.60 7.46
N PRO A 228 -16.46 11.65 7.78
CA PRO A 228 -17.27 10.44 8.02
C PRO A 228 -17.46 9.52 6.80
N ALA A 229 -17.40 10.09 5.59
CA ALA A 229 -17.52 9.36 4.32
C ALA A 229 -16.19 8.73 3.85
N ALA A 230 -15.07 8.98 4.56
CA ALA A 230 -13.78 8.40 4.20
C ALA A 230 -13.84 6.87 4.17
N LEU A 231 -13.34 6.29 3.07
CA LEU A 231 -13.33 4.84 2.78
C LEU A 231 -14.72 4.19 2.58
N GLU A 232 -15.78 4.98 2.41
CA GLU A 232 -17.08 4.44 2.00
C GLU A 232 -16.95 3.70 0.66
N GLY A 233 -17.41 2.44 0.59
CA GLY A 233 -17.23 1.60 -0.61
C GLY A 233 -15.83 1.01 -0.80
N HIS A 234 -14.79 1.56 -0.16
CA HIS A 234 -13.39 1.18 -0.39
C HIS A 234 -12.99 -0.15 0.27
N LEU A 235 -13.46 -0.39 1.50
CA LEU A 235 -13.12 -1.58 2.31
C LEU A 235 -14.31 -2.52 2.55
N THR A 236 -15.50 -2.13 2.10
CA THR A 236 -16.68 -2.99 2.07
C THR A 236 -16.55 -3.96 0.90
N LYS A 237 -16.79 -5.27 1.12
CA LYS A 237 -17.00 -6.20 0.00
C LYS A 237 -18.11 -5.60 -0.88
N PRO A 238 -18.02 -5.68 -2.22
CA PRO A 238 -19.20 -5.51 -3.04
C PRO A 238 -20.24 -6.47 -2.48
N THR A 239 -21.34 -5.95 -1.95
CA THR A 239 -22.53 -6.77 -1.84
C THR A 239 -22.78 -7.24 -3.26
N ALA A 240 -22.93 -8.55 -3.46
CA ALA A 240 -23.43 -9.07 -4.71
C ALA A 240 -24.82 -8.45 -4.90
N SER A 241 -24.89 -7.28 -5.53
CA SER A 241 -26.12 -6.67 -5.97
C SER A 241 -26.76 -7.67 -6.91
N GLY A 242 -27.93 -8.15 -6.51
CA GLY A 242 -28.52 -9.39 -6.95
C GLY A 242 -28.52 -9.59 -8.45
N ALA A 243 -28.14 -10.81 -8.85
CA ALA A 243 -28.71 -11.42 -10.02
C ALA A 243 -30.24 -11.45 -9.83
N LYS A 244 -30.94 -10.61 -10.58
CA LYS A 244 -32.31 -10.85 -11.01
C LYS A 244 -32.27 -11.03 -12.51
#